data_AF-A0A9E2EC18-F1
#
_entry.id   AF-A0A9E2EC18-F1
#
_cell.length_a   1.000
_cell.length_b   1.000
_cell.length_c   1.000
_cell.angle_alpha   90.00
_cell.angle_beta   90.00
_cell.angle_gamma   90.00
#
_symmetry.space_group_name_H-M   'P 1'
#
loop_
_entity.id
_entity.type
_entity.pdbx_description
1 polymer ?
#
loop_
_entity_poly.entity_id
_entity_poly.type
_entity_poly.pdbx_seq_one_letter_code
_entity_poly.pdbx_strand_id
1 'polypeptide(L)'
;MALTPEKAAQIDGFTDRYRNARADVIRQMETSVFGCDYGATSWTTREEADRIIDMLTLGPNKRLLEIGSGSGWPGLYLAKASGCEVVQIDLPFDGLKVAAERAREDDMADRW
;
A
#
# COMPACT_ATOMS: atom_id res chain seq x y z
N MET A 1 7.46 14.34 -21.72
CA MET A 1 8.63 13.55 -22.17
C MET A 1 8.16 12.12 -22.37
N ALA A 2 8.43 11.48 -23.51
CA ALA A 2 8.02 10.09 -23.75
C ALA A 2 8.85 9.14 -22.87
N LEU A 3 8.23 8.05 -22.37
CA LEU A 3 8.92 7.00 -21.61
C LEU A 3 9.91 6.26 -22.51
N THR A 4 11.07 5.90 -21.98
CA THR A 4 11.98 4.97 -22.67
C THR A 4 11.37 3.56 -22.66
N PRO A 5 11.72 2.70 -23.63
CA PRO A 5 11.24 1.31 -23.64
C PRO A 5 11.53 0.54 -22.35
N GLU A 6 12.70 0.79 -21.76
CA GLU A 6 13.09 0.20 -20.47
C GLU A 6 12.17 0.64 -19.32
N LYS A 7 11.84 1.93 -19.25
CA LYS A 7 10.90 2.45 -18.24
C LYS A 7 9.48 1.93 -18.45
N ALA A 8 9.05 1.78 -19.70
CA ALA A 8 7.76 1.18 -20.00
C ALA A 8 7.70 -0.29 -19.56
N ALA A 9 8.73 -1.09 -19.89
CA ALA A 9 8.82 -2.48 -19.46
C ALA A 9 8.86 -2.64 -17.94
N GLN A 10 9.53 -1.72 -17.24
CA GLN A 10 9.53 -1.69 -15.78
C GLN A 10 8.13 -1.44 -15.21
N ILE A 11 7.40 -0.46 -15.75
CA ILE A 11 6.02 -0.14 -15.34
C ILE A 11 5.10 -1.34 -15.58
N ASP A 12 5.23 -2.00 -16.74
CA ASP A 12 4.44 -3.19 -17.07
C ASP A 12 4.72 -4.35 -16.11
N GLY A 13 6.00 -4.60 -15.78
CA GLY A 13 6.37 -5.64 -14.82
C GLY A 13 5.80 -5.40 -13.42
N PHE A 14 5.77 -4.14 -12.96
CA PHE A 14 5.09 -3.78 -11.71
C PHE A 14 3.56 -3.94 -11.82
N THR A 15 2.98 -3.58 -12.97
CA THR A 15 1.52 -3.70 -13.22
C THR A 15 1.06 -5.14 -13.06
N ASP A 16 1.78 -6.09 -13.66
CA ASP A 16 1.50 -7.51 -13.53
C ASP A 16 1.66 -7.99 -12.08
N ARG A 17 2.66 -7.48 -11.35
CA ARG A 17 2.85 -7.81 -9.94
C ARG A 17 1.67 -7.35 -9.08
N TYR A 18 1.17 -6.12 -9.27
CA TYR A 18 0.03 -5.61 -8.48
C TYR A 18 -1.28 -6.33 -8.80
N ARG A 19 -1.52 -6.72 -10.05
CA ARG A 19 -2.69 -7.52 -10.42
C ARG A 19 -2.72 -8.88 -9.72
N ASN A 20 -1.55 -9.48 -9.52
CA ASN A 20 -1.42 -10.78 -8.86
C ASN A 20 -1.29 -10.70 -7.33
N ALA A 21 -1.14 -9.50 -6.77
CA ALA A 21 -0.90 -9.30 -5.33
C ALA A 21 -2.08 -9.73 -4.43
N ARG A 22 -3.27 -9.92 -5.00
CA ARG A 22 -4.46 -10.45 -4.31
C ARG A 22 -4.67 -11.97 -4.50
N ALA A 23 -3.77 -12.67 -5.19
CA ALA A 23 -3.90 -14.11 -5.34
C ALA A 23 -3.82 -14.81 -3.96
N ASP A 24 -4.70 -15.77 -3.69
CA ASP A 24 -4.79 -16.44 -2.39
C ASP A 24 -3.47 -17.02 -1.88
N VAL A 25 -2.64 -17.53 -2.81
CA VAL A 25 -1.31 -18.07 -2.46
C VAL A 25 -0.35 -16.99 -1.97
N ILE A 26 -0.38 -15.79 -2.57
CA ILE A 26 0.43 -14.64 -2.13
C ILE A 26 -0.07 -14.17 -0.78
N ARG A 27 -1.38 -14.07 -0.63
CA ARG A 27 -2.07 -13.71 0.61
C ARG A 27 -1.67 -14.59 1.81
N GLN A 28 -1.68 -15.91 1.60
CA GLN A 28 -1.30 -16.90 2.61
C GLN A 28 0.19 -16.83 2.95
N MET A 29 1.05 -16.66 1.94
CA MET A 29 2.49 -16.48 2.14
C MET A 29 2.77 -15.24 2.99
N GLU A 30 2.20 -14.09 2.64
CA GLU A 30 2.42 -12.84 3.37
C GLU A 30 1.94 -12.93 4.82
N THR A 31 0.76 -13.49 5.05
CA THR A 31 0.25 -13.74 6.41
C THR A 31 1.25 -14.58 7.22
N SER A 32 1.82 -15.63 6.61
CA SER A 32 2.76 -16.53 7.28
C SER A 32 4.13 -15.90 7.56
N VAL A 33 4.60 -14.98 6.71
CA VAL A 33 5.94 -14.39 6.82
C VAL A 33 5.92 -13.09 7.62
N PHE A 34 4.91 -12.25 7.43
CA PHE A 34 4.83 -10.90 7.99
C PHE A 34 3.82 -10.76 9.13
N GLY A 35 3.07 -11.82 9.45
CA GLY A 35 2.04 -11.78 10.51
C GLY A 35 0.82 -10.92 10.17
N CYS A 36 0.76 -10.39 8.95
CA CYS A 36 -0.35 -9.63 8.41
C CYS A 36 -0.41 -9.83 6.89
N ASP A 37 -1.58 -9.60 6.32
CA ASP A 37 -1.80 -9.62 4.88
C ASP A 37 -2.30 -8.25 4.46
N TYR A 38 -1.44 -7.54 3.74
CA TYR A 38 -1.82 -6.33 3.04
C TYR A 38 -1.47 -6.43 1.54
N GLY A 39 -1.22 -7.64 1.03
CA GLY A 39 -0.92 -7.98 -0.37
C GLY A 39 -0.14 -6.90 -1.10
N ALA A 40 1.00 -6.50 -0.57
CA ALA A 40 1.81 -5.40 -1.06
C ALA A 40 3.27 -5.78 -1.23
N THR A 41 3.94 -5.04 -2.09
CA THR A 41 5.32 -5.34 -2.49
C THR A 41 6.36 -4.79 -1.51
N SER A 42 5.93 -4.24 -0.38
CA SER A 42 6.82 -3.69 0.66
C SER A 42 7.20 -4.77 1.68
N TRP A 43 8.41 -4.67 2.22
CA TRP A 43 8.98 -5.58 3.20
C TRP A 43 8.83 -5.08 4.64
N THR A 44 8.13 -3.96 4.85
CA THR A 44 7.86 -3.40 6.17
C THR A 44 7.08 -4.41 7.00
N THR A 45 7.59 -4.80 8.16
CA THR A 45 6.85 -5.66 9.09
C THR A 45 5.78 -4.86 9.82
N ARG A 46 4.82 -5.54 10.45
CA ARG A 46 3.80 -4.86 11.26
C ARG A 46 4.42 -4.06 12.40
N GLU A 47 5.43 -4.61 13.08
CA GLU A 47 6.13 -3.93 14.19
C GLU A 47 6.91 -2.70 13.72
N GLU A 48 7.39 -2.69 12.47
CA GLU A 48 7.97 -1.50 11.86
C GLU A 48 6.92 -0.44 11.56
N ALA A 49 5.77 -0.85 11.00
CA ALA A 49 4.66 0.06 10.74
C ALA A 49 4.11 0.69 12.04
N ASP A 50 3.98 -0.08 13.11
CA ASP A 50 3.57 0.43 14.43
C ASP A 50 4.56 1.47 14.97
N ARG A 51 5.87 1.22 14.83
CA ARG A 51 6.89 2.21 15.21
C ARG A 51 6.80 3.49 14.39
N ILE A 52 6.43 3.42 13.12
CA ILE A 52 6.23 4.62 12.26
C ILE A 52 5.07 5.47 12.79
N ILE A 53 3.98 4.85 13.25
CA ILE A 53 2.85 5.57 13.88
C ILE A 53 3.36 6.40 15.05
N ASP A 54 4.13 5.79 15.95
CA ASP A 54 4.67 6.46 17.13
C ASP A 54 5.66 7.57 16.76
N MET A 55 6.61 7.28 15.87
CA MET A 55 7.66 8.23 15.46
C MET A 55 7.08 9.49 14.81
N LEU A 56 6.06 9.33 13.96
CA LEU A 56 5.39 10.44 13.29
C LEU A 56 4.23 11.01 14.11
N THR A 57 3.97 10.43 15.30
CA THR A 57 2.81 10.69 16.15
C THR A 57 1.50 10.72 15.35
N LEU A 58 1.31 9.76 14.43
CA LEU A 58 0.12 9.74 13.57
C LEU A 58 -1.15 9.66 14.43
N GLY A 59 -2.22 10.28 13.93
CA GLY A 59 -3.47 10.40 14.67
C GLY A 59 -4.54 11.12 13.86
N PRO A 60 -5.75 11.25 14.42
CA PRO A 60 -6.82 12.04 13.80
C PRO A 60 -6.36 13.46 13.49
N ASN A 61 -6.90 14.05 12.40
CA ASN A 61 -6.55 15.37 11.88
C ASN A 61 -5.11 15.52 11.34
N LYS A 62 -4.35 14.43 11.21
CA LYS A 62 -3.07 14.42 10.47
C LYS A 62 -3.27 13.82 9.09
N ARG A 63 -2.44 14.26 8.14
CA ARG A 63 -2.40 13.76 6.77
C ARG A 63 -1.02 13.16 6.48
N LEU A 64 -0.99 11.90 6.04
CA LEU A 64 0.21 11.17 5.64
C LEU A 64 0.30 11.15 4.12
N LEU A 65 1.44 11.53 3.54
CA LEU A 65 1.72 11.29 2.12
C LEU A 65 2.61 10.06 1.99
N GLU A 66 2.16 9.06 1.24
CA GLU A 66 2.94 7.87 0.92
C GLU A 66 3.29 7.86 -0.57
N ILE A 67 4.60 7.79 -0.86
CA ILE A 67 5.15 7.78 -2.22
C ILE A 67 5.68 6.39 -2.53
N GLY A 68 5.22 5.81 -3.64
CA GLY A 68 5.50 4.41 -3.95
C GLY A 68 4.59 3.47 -3.16
N SER A 69 3.32 3.84 -3.00
CA SER A 69 2.35 3.14 -2.15
C SER A 69 1.91 1.77 -2.68
N GLY A 70 2.21 1.46 -3.94
CA GLY A 70 1.80 0.25 -4.63
C GLY A 70 0.31 -0.04 -4.45
N SER A 71 0.00 -1.21 -3.90
CA SER A 71 -1.35 -1.70 -3.58
C SER A 71 -1.87 -1.32 -2.19
N GLY A 72 -1.21 -0.37 -1.52
CA GLY A 72 -1.77 0.36 -0.38
C GLY A 72 -1.09 0.12 0.97
N TRP A 73 0.01 -0.63 1.06
CA TRP A 73 0.73 -0.85 2.33
C TRP A 73 2.12 -0.23 2.34
N PRO A 74 2.56 0.32 3.49
CA PRO A 74 1.84 0.35 4.79
C PRO A 74 0.81 1.47 4.98
N GLY A 75 0.65 2.42 4.06
CA GLY A 75 -0.18 3.62 4.27
C GLY A 75 -1.62 3.38 4.73
N LEU A 76 -2.33 2.40 4.14
CA LEU A 76 -3.70 2.07 4.57
C LEU A 76 -3.75 1.51 5.99
N TYR A 77 -2.76 0.70 6.39
CA TYR A 77 -2.64 0.22 7.76
C TYR A 77 -2.39 1.37 8.73
N LEU A 78 -1.46 2.26 8.39
CA LEU A 78 -1.13 3.43 9.22
C LEU A 78 -2.36 4.31 9.44
N ALA A 79 -3.15 4.57 8.39
CA ALA A 79 -4.40 5.32 8.46
C ALA A 79 -5.44 4.61 9.33
N LYS A 80 -5.62 3.31 9.15
CA LYS A 80 -6.57 2.49 9.91
C LYS A 80 -6.22 2.43 11.39
N ALA A 81 -4.96 2.20 11.72
CA ALA A 81 -4.47 2.02 13.08
C ALA A 81 -4.39 3.34 13.87
N SER A 82 -4.02 4.44 13.22
CA SER A 82 -3.85 5.75 13.89
C SER A 82 -5.07 6.67 13.79
N GLY A 83 -5.94 6.49 12.79
CA GLY A 83 -7.03 7.40 12.49
C GLY A 83 -6.62 8.62 11.66
N CYS A 84 -5.39 8.68 11.13
CA CYS A 84 -4.99 9.73 10.20
C CYS A 84 -5.63 9.56 8.82
N GLU A 85 -5.62 10.62 8.02
CA GLU A 85 -5.87 10.56 6.58
C GLU A 85 -4.57 10.16 5.87
N VAL A 86 -4.67 9.39 4.80
CA VAL A 86 -3.53 9.05 3.95
C VAL A 86 -3.79 9.51 2.52
N VAL A 87 -2.76 10.03 1.86
CA VAL A 87 -2.75 10.35 0.43
C VAL A 87 -1.68 9.47 -0.20
N GLN A 88 -2.07 8.69 -1.21
CA GLN A 88 -1.20 7.71 -1.84
C GLN A 88 -0.86 8.10 -3.27
N ILE A 89 0.40 7.92 -3.65
CA ILE A 89 0.85 8.07 -5.02
C ILE A 89 1.75 6.89 -5.41
N ASP A 90 1.48 6.32 -6.58
CA ASP A 90 2.27 5.25 -7.16
C ASP A 90 2.25 5.31 -8.68
N LEU A 91 3.24 4.65 -9.28
CA LEU A 91 3.30 4.31 -10.69
C LEU A 91 3.76 2.86 -10.74
N PRO A 92 2.93 1.92 -11.24
CA PRO A 92 1.74 2.02 -12.09
C PRO A 92 0.42 2.31 -11.37
N PHE A 93 -0.54 2.88 -12.13
CA PHE A 93 -1.88 3.21 -11.64
C PHE A 93 -2.70 1.98 -11.20
N ASP A 94 -2.43 0.78 -11.74
CA ASP A 94 -3.09 -0.45 -11.32
C ASP A 94 -2.88 -0.73 -9.81
N GLY A 95 -1.71 -0.39 -9.25
CA GLY A 95 -1.47 -0.49 -7.80
C GLY A 95 -2.47 0.34 -7.00
N LEU A 96 -2.67 1.61 -7.39
CA LEU A 96 -3.62 2.50 -6.74
C LEU A 96 -5.08 2.04 -6.87
N LYS A 97 -5.45 1.34 -7.95
CA LYS A 97 -6.79 0.74 -8.06
C LYS A 97 -7.00 -0.34 -7.00
N VAL A 98 -6.00 -1.22 -6.83
CA VAL A 98 -6.02 -2.26 -5.80
C VAL A 98 -6.08 -1.65 -4.39
N ALA A 99 -5.33 -0.57 -4.17
CA ALA A 99 -5.34 0.19 -2.91
C ALA A 99 -6.72 0.81 -2.64
N ALA A 100 -7.33 1.46 -3.63
CA ALA A 100 -8.65 2.07 -3.50
C ALA A 100 -9.76 1.04 -3.22
N GLU A 101 -9.70 -0.13 -3.83
CA GLU A 101 -10.62 -1.24 -3.54
C GLU A 101 -10.47 -1.73 -2.09
N ARG A 102 -9.23 -1.86 -1.61
CA ARG A 102 -8.95 -2.22 -0.21
C ARG A 102 -9.42 -1.16 0.77
N ALA A 103 -9.16 0.10 0.49
CA ALA A 103 -9.63 1.20 1.32
C ALA A 103 -11.16 1.13 1.50
N ARG A 104 -11.91 0.72 0.47
CA ARG A 104 -13.36 0.46 0.61
C ARG A 104 -13.68 -0.78 1.43
N GLU A 105 -12.99 -1.90 1.21
CA GLU A 105 -13.17 -3.14 1.97
C GLU A 105 -12.84 -2.97 3.47
N ASP A 106 -11.92 -2.06 3.78
CA ASP A 106 -11.50 -1.71 5.15
C ASP A 106 -12.34 -0.59 5.78
N ASP A 107 -13.38 -0.08 5.09
CA ASP A 107 -14.19 1.08 5.48
C ASP A 107 -13.40 2.40 5.67
N MET A 108 -12.26 2.55 4.98
CA MET A 108 -11.34 3.70 5.04
C MET A 108 -11.48 4.66 3.86
N ALA A 109 -12.51 4.51 3.01
CA ALA A 109 -12.67 5.33 1.80
C ALA A 109 -12.86 6.84 2.09
N ASP A 110 -13.22 7.21 3.32
CA ASP A 110 -13.37 8.59 3.77
C ASP A 110 -12.04 9.23 4.23
N ARG A 111 -10.96 8.44 4.33
CA ARG A 111 -9.64 8.82 4.85
C ARG A 111 -8.50 8.53 3.88
N TRP A 112 -8.81 8.36 2.59
CA TRP A 112 -7.89 8.06 1.49
C TRP A 112 -8.02 9.06 0.34
#